data_AF-A0A929IKN8-F1
#
_entry.id   AF-A0A929IKN8-F1
#
_cell.length_a   1.000
_cell.length_b   1.000
_cell.length_c   1.000
_cell.angle_alpha   90.00
_cell.angle_beta   90.00
_cell.angle_gamma   90.00
#
_symmetry.space_group_name_H-M   'P 1'
#
loop_
_entity.id
_entity.type
_entity.pdbx_description
1 polymer ?
#
loop_
_entity_poly.entity_id
_entity_poly.type
_entity_poly.pdbx_seq_one_letter_code
_entity_poly.pdbx_strand_id
1 'polypeptide(L)' 'MQLKKQPQCPRCKAPLKGYVDECPSCGMEKPLPLPWYIYVIMAAILIAAAWFFIDLESIARALLGAREGMRNL' A
#
# COMPACT_ATOMS: atom_id res chain seq x y z
N MET A 1 16.70 -26.28 9.07
CA MET A 1 15.91 -25.30 9.85
C MET A 1 16.37 -23.88 9.52
N GLN A 2 15.52 -23.05 8.92
CA GLN A 2 15.82 -21.63 8.72
C GLN A 2 15.64 -20.90 10.06
N LEU A 3 16.74 -20.54 10.74
CA LEU A 3 16.67 -19.63 11.89
C LEU A 3 16.16 -18.28 11.39
N LYS A 4 14.85 -18.03 11.52
CA LYS A 4 14.29 -16.68 11.43
C LYS A 4 15.01 -15.85 12.49
N LYS A 5 15.94 -14.98 12.07
CA LYS A 5 16.53 -13.96 12.93
C LYS A 5 15.37 -13.13 13.46
N GLN A 6 15.01 -13.35 14.73
CA GLN A 6 14.03 -12.53 15.41
C GLN A 6 14.56 -11.10 15.44
N PRO A 7 13.78 -10.09 15.01
CA PRO A 7 14.20 -8.72 15.13
C PRO A 7 14.46 -8.40 16.61
N GLN A 8 15.56 -7.74 16.91
CA GLN A 8 15.90 -7.32 18.28
C GLN A 8 15.61 -5.83 18.41
N CYS A 9 15.15 -5.42 19.59
CA CYS A 9 15.00 -4.00 19.87
C CYS A 9 16.35 -3.28 19.78
N PRO A 10 16.48 -2.16 19.04
CA PRO A 10 17.75 -1.45 18.91
C PRO A 10 18.25 -0.86 20.24
N ARG A 11 17.36 -0.63 21.22
CA ARG A 11 17.71 -0.06 22.53
C ARG A 11 18.08 -1.10 23.58
N CYS A 12 17.22 -2.09 23.83
CA CYS A 12 17.42 -3.07 24.89
C CYS A 12 17.88 -4.45 24.39
N LYS A 13 18.02 -4.65 23.07
CA LYS A 13 18.37 -5.93 22.42
C LYS A 13 17.43 -7.10 22.77
N ALA A 14 16.30 -6.81 23.42
CA ALA A 14 15.30 -7.82 23.73
C ALA A 14 14.73 -8.42 22.43
N PRO A 15 14.46 -9.74 22.39
CA PRO A 15 13.87 -10.39 21.24
C PRO A 15 12.44 -9.89 21.03
N LEU A 16 12.15 -9.31 19.86
CA LEU A 16 10.79 -8.93 19.48
C LEU A 16 10.13 -10.13 18.80
N LYS A 17 8.94 -10.50 19.28
CA LYS A 17 8.12 -11.56 18.66
C LYS A 17 7.23 -10.92 17.59
N GLY A 18 7.68 -10.94 16.34
CA GLY A 18 6.89 -10.44 15.20
C GLY A 18 6.90 -8.91 15.06
N TYR A 19 5.85 -8.38 14.44
CA TYR A 19 5.61 -6.93 14.37
C TYR A 19 4.97 -6.50 15.67
N VAL A 20 5.77 -5.95 16.57
CA VAL A 20 5.29 -5.37 17.83
C VAL A 20 5.48 -3.87 17.73
N ASP A 21 4.39 -3.12 17.87
CA ASP A 21 4.41 -1.66 17.85
C ASP A 21 5.13 -1.08 19.07
N GLU A 22 5.26 -1.84 20.16
CA GLU A 22 5.99 -1.42 21.35
C GLU A 22 6.89 -2.54 21.88
N CYS A 23 8.12 -2.21 22.28
CA CYS A 23 8.99 -3.20 22.88
C CYS A 23 8.57 -3.52 24.33
N PRO A 24 8.23 -4.78 24.67
CA PRO A 24 7.72 -5.13 26.00
C PRO A 24 8.75 -4.97 27.13
N SER A 25 10.04 -4.79 26.79
CA SER A 25 11.12 -4.70 27.77
C SER A 25 11.60 -3.28 28.03
N CYS A 26 11.35 -2.33 27.11
CA CYS A 26 11.85 -0.96 27.26
C CYS A 26 10.83 0.13 26.90
N GLY A 27 9.61 -0.25 26.48
CA GLY A 27 8.55 0.68 26.10
C GLY A 27 8.87 1.51 24.85
N MET A 28 9.84 1.07 24.03
CA MET A 28 10.14 1.77 22.78
C MET A 28 9.02 1.54 21.78
N GLU A 29 8.33 2.63 21.41
CA GLU A 29 7.38 2.65 20.31
C GLU A 29 8.09 2.51 18.96
N LYS A 30 7.48 1.74 18.06
CA LYS A 30 7.93 1.38 16.71
C LYS A 30 9.38 0.88 16.68
N PRO A 31 9.69 -0.22 17.38
CA PRO A 31 11.05 -0.74 17.43
C PRO A 31 11.53 -1.30 16.08
N LEU A 32 10.62 -1.56 15.12
CA LEU A 32 10.95 -1.99 13.77
C LEU A 32 10.74 -0.85 12.75
N PRO A 33 11.74 -0.55 11.90
CA PRO A 33 11.55 0.38 10.80
C PRO A 33 10.57 -0.20 9.77
N LEU A 34 9.66 0.63 9.27
CA LEU A 34 8.81 0.24 8.15
C LEU A 34 9.67 -0.03 6.90
N PRO A 35 9.43 -1.12 6.17
CA PRO A 35 10.20 -1.41 4.98
C PRO A 35 9.88 -0.44 3.84
N TRP A 36 10.94 -0.01 3.13
CA TRP A 36 10.88 1.01 2.08
C TRP A 36 9.92 0.65 0.92
N TYR A 37 9.73 -0.65 0.63
CA TYR A 37 8.87 -1.11 -0.46
C TYR A 37 7.39 -0.74 -0.24
N ILE A 38 6.96 -0.47 1.00
CA ILE A 38 5.57 -0.05 1.28
C ILE A 38 5.24 1.24 0.53
N TYR A 39 6.17 2.19 0.47
CA TYR A 39 5.98 3.45 -0.27
C TYR A 39 5.87 3.20 -1.78
N VAL A 40 6.65 2.27 -2.31
CA VAL A 40 6.57 1.87 -3.73
C VAL A 40 5.22 1.23 -4.04
N ILE A 41 4.73 0.34 -3.17
CA ILE A 41 3.40 -0.27 -3.31
C ILE A 41 2.30 0.79 -3.26
N MET A 42 2.35 1.71 -2.29
CA MET A 42 1.39 2.82 -2.22
C MET A 42 1.41 3.68 -3.50
N ALA A 43 2.59 4.02 -4.01
CA ALA A 43 2.71 4.78 -5.25
C ALA A 43 2.10 4.01 -6.44
N ALA A 44 2.37 2.71 -6.56
CA ALA A 44 1.79 1.88 -7.61
C ALA A 44 0.25 1.81 -7.52
N ILE A 45 -0.31 1.69 -6.32
CA ILE A 45 -1.76 1.70 -6.09
C ILE A 45 -2.37 3.05 -6.51
N LEU A 46 -1.74 4.17 -6.15
CA LEU A 46 -2.21 5.50 -6.53
C LEU A 46 -2.16 5.71 -8.05
N ILE A 47 -1.10 5.25 -8.71
CA ILE A 47 -0.99 5.31 -10.18
C ILE A 47 -2.07 4.46 -10.83
N ALA A 48 -2.29 3.22 -10.36
CA ALA A 48 -3.33 2.34 -10.89
C ALA A 48 -4.73 2.93 -10.69
N ALA A 49 -5.01 3.53 -9.54
CA ALA A 49 -6.26 4.22 -9.28
C ALA A 49 -6.45 5.40 -10.24
N ALA A 50 -5.44 6.25 -10.41
CA ALA A 50 -5.50 7.37 -11.35
C ALA A 50 -5.76 6.90 -12.79
N TRP A 51 -5.08 5.83 -13.23
CA TRP A 51 -5.32 5.18 -14.52
C TRP A 51 -6.76 4.71 -14.67
N PHE A 52 -7.29 4.04 -13.64
CA PHE A 52 -8.66 3.55 -13.63
C PHE A 52 -9.69 4.68 -13.78
N PHE A 53 -9.46 5.82 -13.11
CA PHE A 53 -10.33 7.01 -13.25
C PHE A 53 -10.30 7.61 -14.66
N ILE A 54 -9.13 7.66 -15.32
CA ILE A 54 -9.01 8.15 -16.71
C ILE A 54 -9.76 7.23 -17.68
N ASP A 55 -9.69 5.92 -17.47
CA ASP A 55 -10.35 4.92 -18.30
C ASP A 55 -11.90 5.05 -18.20
N LEU A 56 -12.41 5.21 -16.97
CA LEU A 56 -13.82 5.47 -16.70
C LEU A 56 -14.36 6.72 -17.41
N GLU A 57 -13.62 7.84 -17.40
CA GLU A 57 -14.01 9.03 -18.16
C GLU A 57 -14.04 8.78 -19.67
N SER A 58 -13.05 8.04 -20.18
CA SER A 58 -12.96 7.73 -21.61
C SER A 58 -14.13 6.84 -22.06
N ILE A 59 -14.47 5.83 -21.28
CA ILE A 59 -15.65 4.96 -21.53
C ILE A 59 -16.94 5.77 -21.43
N ALA A 60 -17.08 6.65 -20.43
CA ALA A 60 -18.27 7.48 -20.26
C ALA A 60 -18.50 8.41 -21.46
N ARG A 61 -17.44 9.06 -21.96
CA ARG A 61 -17.51 9.90 -23.17
C ARG A 61 -17.86 9.08 -24.42
N ALA A 62 -17.29 7.90 -24.56
CA ALA A 62 -17.60 7.01 -25.68
C ALA A 62 -19.07 6.56 -25.67
N LEU A 63 -19.61 6.19 -24.50
CA LEU A 63 -21.01 5.79 -24.35
C LEU A 63 -21.99 6.95 -24.57
N LEU A 64 -21.66 8.16 -24.10
CA LEU A 64 -22.48 9.35 -24.32
C LEU A 64 -22.51 9.76 -25.79
N GLY A 65 -21.35 9.76 -26.47
CA GLY A 65 -21.28 10.02 -27.91
C GLY A 65 -22.01 8.96 -28.74
N ALA A 66 -21.93 7.68 -28.36
CA ALA A 66 -22.69 6.61 -29.00
C ALA A 66 -24.21 6.77 -28.81
N ARG A 67 -24.65 7.26 -27.64
CA ARG A 67 -26.06 7.51 -27.35
C ARG A 67 -26.64 8.66 -28.20
N GLU A 68 -25.88 9.71 -28.44
CA GLU A 68 -26.30 10.82 -29.31
C GLU A 68 -26.33 10.41 -30.78
N GLY A 69 -25.41 9.57 -31.23
CA GLY A 69 -25.42 9.00 -32.58
C GLY A 69 -26.68 8.17 -32.88
N MET A 70 -27.17 7.38 -31.92
CA MET A 70 -28.40 6.59 -32.07
C MET A 70 -29.70 7.40 -31.96
N ARG A 71 -29.65 8.62 -31.44
CA ARG A 71 -30.85 9.48 -31.28
C ARG A 71 -31.13 10.36 -32.50
N ASN A 72 -30.14 10.51 -33.38
CA ASN A 72 -30.20 11.29 -34.62
C ASN A 72 -30.36 10.41 -35.88
N LEU A 73 -30.65 9.12 -35.69
CA LEU A 73 -31.01 8.16 -36.75
C LEU A 73 -32.51 7.86 -36.66
#